data_AF-A0A239KTY1-F1
#
_entry.id   AF-A0A239KTY1-F1
#
_cell.length_a   1.000
_cell.length_b   1.000
_cell.length_c   1.000
_cell.angle_alpha   90.00
_cell.angle_beta   90.00
_cell.angle_gamma   90.00
#
_symmetry.space_group_name_H-M   'P 1'
#
loop_
_entity.id
_entity.type
_entity.pdbx_description
1 polymer ?
#
loop_
_entity_poly.entity_id
_entity_poly.type
_entity_poly.pdbx_seq_one_letter_code
_entity_poly.pdbx_strand_id
1 'polypeptide(L)'
;MECQEKEEAIKKYIVYMNETNNDKCLEMVDCVKLTDEKARENIKEIGKLQNISDIQRLDKERRNIILKKAKEIEGISILQISRVTGINRTAVMKA
;
A
#
# COMPACT_ATOMS: atom_id res chain seq x y z
N MET A 1 21.61 42.41 -21.67
CA MET A 1 20.21 42.12 -21.29
C MET A 1 19.96 40.62 -21.07
N GLU A 2 21.00 39.76 -21.03
CA GLU A 2 20.86 38.30 -20.79
C GLU A 2 21.28 37.86 -19.37
N CYS A 3 21.91 38.73 -18.58
CA CYS A 3 22.38 38.37 -17.23
C CYS A 3 21.26 38.41 -16.17
N GLN A 4 20.22 39.22 -16.36
CA GLN A 4 19.13 39.36 -15.39
C GLN A 4 18.24 38.12 -15.33
N GLU A 5 17.99 37.46 -16.47
CA GLU A 5 17.15 36.25 -16.51
C GLU A 5 17.80 35.07 -15.77
N LYS A 6 19.14 34.96 -15.83
CA LYS A 6 19.88 33.94 -15.07
C LYS A 6 19.80 34.17 -13.56
N GLU A 7 19.95 35.41 -13.13
CA GLU A 7 19.86 35.76 -11.70
C GLU A 7 18.44 35.53 -11.16
N GLU A 8 17.41 35.81 -11.96
CA GLU A 8 16.02 35.52 -11.60
C GLU A 8 15.72 34.02 -11.56
N ALA A 9 16.26 33.24 -12.50
CA ALA A 9 16.10 31.79 -12.51
C ALA A 9 16.73 31.15 -11.26
N ILE A 10 17.91 31.61 -10.86
CA ILE A 10 18.59 31.13 -9.65
C ILE A 10 17.79 31.46 -8.39
N LYS A 11 17.24 32.68 -8.30
CA LYS A 11 16.40 33.08 -7.16
C LYS A 11 15.13 32.22 -7.07
N LYS A 12 14.43 32.00 -8.18
CA LYS A 12 13.22 31.15 -8.22
C LYS A 12 13.54 29.70 -7.84
N TYR A 13 14.67 29.18 -8.29
CA TYR A 13 15.14 27.85 -7.91
C TYR A 13 15.41 27.72 -6.41
N ILE A 14 16.11 28.68 -5.82
CA ILE A 14 16.42 28.70 -4.38
C ILE A 14 15.13 28.77 -3.55
N VAL A 15 14.14 29.57 -3.97
CA VAL A 15 12.84 29.65 -3.30
C VAL A 15 12.13 28.30 -3.34
N TYR A 16 12.00 27.69 -4.51
CA TYR A 16 11.35 26.38 -4.68
C TYR A 16 12.01 25.28 -3.83
N MET A 17 13.34 25.24 -3.78
CA MET A 17 14.08 24.24 -2.99
C MET A 17 13.98 24.45 -1.46
N ASN A 18 13.68 25.67 -1.02
CA ASN A 18 13.52 26.01 0.40
C ASN A 18 12.04 26.11 0.83
N GLU A 19 11.09 25.85 -0.07
CA GLU A 19 9.70 25.70 0.33
C GLU A 19 9.56 24.52 1.27
N THR A 20 8.89 24.73 2.40
CA THR A 20 8.65 23.71 3.41
C THR A 20 7.77 22.61 2.81
N ASN A 21 8.42 21.55 2.33
CA ASN A 21 7.71 20.43 1.76
C ASN A 21 7.22 19.49 2.88
N ASN A 22 5.90 19.37 3.02
CA ASN A 22 5.24 18.40 3.90
C ASN A 22 5.06 17.03 3.22
N ASP A 23 5.74 16.78 2.10
CA ASP A 23 5.73 15.50 1.43
C ASP A 23 6.28 14.43 2.38
N LYS A 24 5.41 13.48 2.69
CA LYS A 24 5.75 12.21 3.35
C LYS A 24 6.51 11.32 2.38
N CYS A 25 7.64 11.79 1.87
CA CYS A 25 8.47 11.00 1.00
C CYS A 25 9.27 10.02 1.85
N LEU A 26 9.02 8.72 1.68
CA LEU A 26 9.70 7.66 2.42
C LEU A 26 9.55 7.72 3.95
N GLU A 27 8.40 8.17 4.47
CA GLU A 27 8.03 7.78 5.84
C GLU A 27 7.88 6.24 5.83
N MET A 28 8.95 5.53 6.20
CA MET A 28 8.85 4.18 6.74
C MET A 28 8.03 4.36 8.01
N VAL A 29 6.71 4.32 7.85
CA VAL A 29 5.82 4.05 8.95
C VAL A 29 6.35 2.74 9.51
N ASP A 30 6.88 2.78 10.73
CA ASP A 30 7.31 1.63 11.52
C ASP A 30 6.08 0.76 11.87
N CYS A 31 5.26 0.44 10.88
CA CYS A 31 4.31 -0.64 10.95
C CYS A 31 5.15 -1.88 11.08
N VAL A 32 5.07 -2.53 12.24
CA VAL A 32 5.54 -3.90 12.46
C VAL A 32 5.06 -4.73 11.27
N LYS A 33 5.94 -4.97 10.29
CA LYS A 33 5.54 -5.63 9.05
C LYS A 33 5.21 -7.07 9.41
N LEU A 34 3.94 -7.42 9.35
CA LEU A 34 3.50 -8.80 9.51
C LEU A 34 4.19 -9.62 8.42
N THR A 35 4.76 -10.79 8.74
CA THR A 35 5.41 -11.61 7.71
C THR A 35 4.37 -12.17 6.73
N ASP A 36 4.79 -12.50 5.51
CA ASP A 36 3.88 -13.04 4.49
C ASP A 36 3.28 -14.40 4.94
N GLU A 37 4.01 -15.18 5.75
CA GLU A 37 3.51 -16.42 6.36
C GLU A 37 2.38 -16.13 7.35
N LYS A 38 2.58 -15.19 8.28
CA LYS A 38 1.55 -14.81 9.26
C LYS A 38 0.34 -14.19 8.56
N ALA A 39 0.57 -13.33 7.57
CA ALA A 39 -0.50 -12.77 6.74
C ALA A 39 -1.34 -13.89 6.08
N ARG A 40 -0.68 -14.90 5.51
CA ARG A 40 -1.35 -16.05 4.90
C ARG A 40 -2.17 -16.84 5.91
N GLU A 41 -1.64 -17.11 7.09
CA GLU A 41 -2.33 -17.83 8.16
C GLU A 41 -3.58 -17.08 8.64
N ASN A 42 -3.43 -15.79 8.95
CA ASN A 42 -4.56 -14.95 9.39
C ASN A 42 -5.67 -14.89 8.33
N ILE A 43 -5.32 -14.72 7.04
CA ILE A 43 -6.32 -14.67 5.96
C ILE A 43 -7.02 -16.02 5.79
N LYS A 44 -6.29 -17.14 5.90
CA LYS A 44 -6.89 -18.48 5.90
C LYS A 44 -7.89 -18.66 7.04
N GLU A 45 -7.53 -18.21 8.24
CA GLU A 45 -8.38 -18.32 9.43
C GLU A 45 -9.66 -17.48 9.28
N ILE A 46 -9.54 -16.21 8.86
CA ILE A 46 -10.68 -15.31 8.59
C ILE A 46 -11.65 -15.93 7.58
N GLY A 47 -11.13 -16.50 6.50
CA GLY A 47 -11.92 -17.09 5.43
C GLY A 47 -12.32 -18.54 5.65
N LYS A 48 -11.87 -19.18 6.74
CA LYS A 48 -11.98 -20.62 7.00
C LYS A 48 -11.55 -21.46 5.79
N LEU A 49 -10.44 -21.07 5.16
CA LEU A 49 -9.93 -21.67 3.93
C LEU A 49 -8.94 -22.79 4.25
N GLN A 50 -9.03 -23.91 3.53
CA GLN A 50 -8.02 -24.96 3.57
C GLN A 50 -6.73 -24.47 2.91
N ASN A 51 -6.84 -23.87 1.72
CA ASN A 51 -5.74 -23.27 1.00
C ASN A 51 -5.99 -21.79 0.70
N ILE A 52 -4.91 -20.99 0.73
CA ILE A 52 -5.03 -19.55 0.51
C ILE A 52 -5.50 -19.24 -0.91
N SER A 53 -5.18 -20.10 -1.87
CA SER A 53 -5.64 -20.02 -3.27
C SER A 53 -7.15 -20.14 -3.41
N ASP A 54 -7.84 -20.78 -2.46
CA ASP A 54 -9.29 -21.00 -2.52
C ASP A 54 -10.06 -19.67 -2.49
N ILE A 55 -9.45 -18.62 -1.92
CA ILE A 55 -10.01 -17.26 -1.91
C ILE A 55 -10.33 -16.73 -3.31
N GLN A 56 -9.60 -17.18 -4.34
CA GLN A 56 -9.83 -16.77 -5.73
C GLN A 56 -11.05 -17.43 -6.35
N ARG A 57 -11.47 -18.58 -5.82
CA ARG A 57 -12.63 -19.36 -6.28
C ARG A 57 -13.93 -18.97 -5.57
N LEU A 58 -13.84 -18.18 -4.50
CA LEU A 58 -15.00 -17.64 -3.81
C LEU A 58 -15.77 -16.67 -4.69
N ASP A 59 -17.07 -16.56 -4.42
CA ASP A 59 -17.88 -15.49 -4.96
C ASP A 59 -17.33 -14.11 -4.55
N LYS A 60 -17.67 -13.10 -5.36
CA LYS A 60 -17.15 -11.75 -5.21
C LYS A 60 -17.47 -11.15 -3.84
N GLU A 61 -18.65 -11.44 -3.28
CA GLU A 61 -19.07 -10.88 -2.00
C GLU A 61 -18.27 -11.48 -0.84
N ARG A 62 -18.19 -12.81 -0.74
CA ARG A 62 -17.41 -13.50 0.30
C ARG A 62 -15.93 -13.14 0.22
N ARG A 63 -15.36 -13.11 -0.99
CA ARG A 63 -13.98 -12.69 -1.18
C ARG A 63 -13.76 -11.26 -0.67
N ASN A 64 -14.64 -10.33 -1.00
CA ASN A 64 -14.50 -8.94 -0.58
C ASN A 64 -14.62 -8.79 0.94
N ILE A 65 -15.52 -9.55 1.58
CA ILE A 65 -15.63 -9.57 3.05
C ILE A 65 -14.30 -10.03 3.68
N ILE A 66 -13.68 -11.09 3.16
CA ILE A 66 -12.39 -11.59 3.66
C ILE A 66 -11.29 -10.54 3.44
N LEU A 67 -11.22 -9.92 2.26
CA LEU A 67 -10.23 -8.90 1.94
C LEU A 67 -10.39 -7.64 2.80
N LYS A 68 -11.62 -7.23 3.14
CA LYS A 68 -11.86 -6.11 4.07
C LYS A 68 -11.30 -6.43 5.45
N LYS A 69 -11.66 -7.58 6.00
CA LYS A 69 -11.14 -8.04 7.30
C LYS A 69 -9.62 -8.21 7.30
N ALA A 70 -9.06 -8.69 6.19
CA ALA A 70 -7.61 -8.80 6.05
C ALA A 70 -6.93 -7.43 6.15
N LYS A 71 -7.52 -6.36 5.58
CA LYS A 71 -6.97 -4.99 5.66
C LYS A 71 -7.02 -4.39 7.07
N GLU A 72 -7.87 -4.92 7.95
CA GLU A 72 -7.97 -4.48 9.35
C GLU A 72 -6.89 -5.11 10.24
N ILE A 73 -6.15 -6.11 9.74
CA ILE A 73 -5.04 -6.72 10.49
C ILE A 73 -3.92 -5.68 10.61
N GLU A 74 -3.51 -5.40 11.84
CA GLU A 74 -2.40 -4.50 12.11
C GLU A 74 -1.11 -5.01 11.47
N GLY A 75 -0.38 -4.13 10.78
CA GLY A 75 0.92 -4.47 10.20
C GLY A 75 0.89 -5.22 8.86
N ILE A 76 -0.30 -5.53 8.30
CA ILE A 76 -0.40 -6.09 6.95
C ILE A 76 -0.57 -4.97 5.91
N SER A 77 0.14 -5.08 4.80
CA SER A 77 -0.04 -4.16 3.67
C SER A 77 -0.94 -4.73 2.57
N ILE A 78 -1.59 -3.85 1.80
CA ILE A 78 -2.37 -4.22 0.61
C ILE A 78 -1.53 -5.07 -0.37
N LEU A 79 -0.23 -4.76 -0.49
CA LEU A 79 0.70 -5.50 -1.34
C LEU A 79 0.97 -6.91 -0.81
N GLN A 80 1.02 -7.09 0.52
CA GLN A 80 1.15 -8.42 1.12
C GLN A 80 -0.09 -9.25 0.89
N ILE A 81 -1.27 -8.68 1.14
CA ILE A 81 -2.55 -9.34 0.83
C ILE A 81 -2.58 -9.77 -0.65
N SER A 82 -2.22 -8.87 -1.57
CA SER A 82 -2.17 -9.18 -3.00
C SER A 82 -1.21 -10.33 -3.32
N ARG A 83 0.00 -10.33 -2.74
CA ARG A 83 1.00 -11.39 -2.95
C ARG A 83 0.59 -12.74 -2.36
N VAL A 84 0.08 -12.77 -1.13
CA VAL A 84 -0.28 -14.05 -0.46
C VAL A 84 -1.56 -14.67 -1.00
N THR A 85 -2.53 -13.84 -1.42
CA THR A 85 -3.82 -14.32 -1.97
C THR A 85 -3.79 -14.53 -3.49
N GLY A 86 -2.81 -13.93 -4.19
CA GLY A 86 -2.75 -13.90 -5.66
C GLY A 86 -3.82 -13.03 -6.31
N ILE A 87 -4.54 -12.21 -5.53
CA ILE A 87 -5.54 -11.26 -6.04
C ILE A 87 -4.84 -9.96 -6.43
N ASN A 88 -5.22 -9.39 -7.58
CA ASN A 88 -4.66 -8.13 -8.06
C ASN A 88 -4.82 -7.01 -7.01
N ARG A 89 -3.76 -6.21 -6.79
CA ARG A 89 -3.74 -5.06 -5.88
C ARG A 89 -4.98 -4.16 -6.00
N THR A 90 -5.41 -3.85 -7.22
CA THR A 90 -6.57 -2.98 -7.47
C THR A 90 -7.86 -3.61 -6.96
N ALA A 91 -8.00 -4.94 -7.07
CA ALA A 91 -9.15 -5.65 -6.52
C ALA A 91 -9.11 -5.68 -4.99
N VAL A 92 -7.94 -5.87 -4.37
CA VAL A 92 -7.77 -5.81 -2.90
C VAL A 92 -8.07 -4.40 -2.35
N MET A 93 -7.61 -3.36 -3.05
CA MET A 93 -7.86 -1.98 -2.66
C MET A 93 -9.35 -1.62 -2.73
N LYS A 94 -10.04 -2.05 -3.80
CA LYS A 94 -11.48 -1.78 -4.02
C LYS A 94 -12.42 -2.65 -3.19
N ALA A 95 -11.95 -3.80 -2.71
CA ALA A 95 -12.75 -4.76 -1.95
C ALA A 95 -13.32 -4.17 -0.68
#